data_AF-A0A535KBT4-F1
#
_entry.id   AF-A0A535KBT4-F1
#
_cell.length_a   1.000
_cell.length_b   1.000
_cell.length_c   1.000
_cell.angle_alpha   90.00
_cell.angle_beta   90.00
_cell.angle_gamma   90.00
#
_symmetry.space_group_name_H-M   'P 1'
#
loop_
_entity.id
_entity.type
_entity.pdbx_description
1 polymer ?
#
loop_
_entity_poly.entity_id
_entity_poly.type
_entity_poly.pdbx_seq_one_letter_code
_entity_poly.pdbx_strand_id
1 'polypeptide(L)'
;MRSPVVTLPDWVTVEQFLESVAPNHSFTTYPIHEPSGKLTGVVRLSDLVRLPAADRATKHLIDVARPIADVPVTNPREDLSALIQRIGAGLEQRVLVFDNGALVGIVSPADVARVLTLRQSLTAAPKA
;
A
#
# COMPACT_ATOMS: atom_id res chain seq x y z
N MET A 1 0.17 0.13 10.79
CA MET A 1 0.80 1.17 9.93
C MET A 1 2.27 0.81 9.74
N ARG A 2 2.77 0.81 8.50
CA ARG A 2 4.20 0.59 8.21
C ARG A 2 4.88 1.91 7.83
N SER A 3 6.05 2.18 8.42
CA SER A 3 6.90 3.35 8.17
C SER A 3 8.37 2.98 8.46
N PRO A 4 9.37 3.46 7.68
CA PRO A 4 9.24 4.29 6.48
C PRO A 4 8.65 3.53 5.28
N VAL A 5 7.99 4.25 4.36
CA VAL A 5 7.41 3.67 3.14
C VAL A 5 8.48 3.60 2.05
N VAL A 6 8.80 2.40 1.58
CA VAL A 6 9.67 2.21 0.43
C VAL A 6 8.88 2.51 -0.84
N THR A 7 9.38 3.45 -1.64
CA THR A 7 8.85 3.82 -2.95
C THR A 7 9.79 3.36 -4.05
N LEU A 8 9.25 3.13 -5.26
CA LEU A 8 10.01 2.64 -6.40
C LEU A 8 9.93 3.61 -7.59
N PRO A 9 10.99 3.75 -8.39
CA PRO A 9 10.89 4.44 -9.67
C PRO A 9 9.91 3.73 -10.61
N ASP A 10 9.03 4.47 -11.26
CA ASP A 10 7.95 3.92 -12.07
C ASP A 10 8.39 3.36 -13.44
N TRP A 11 9.57 3.78 -13.90
CA TRP A 11 10.25 3.31 -15.12
C TRP A 11 11.13 2.07 -14.91
N VAL A 12 11.18 1.50 -13.72
CA VAL A 12 11.87 0.21 -13.48
C VAL A 12 11.01 -0.92 -14.06
N THR A 13 11.63 -1.92 -14.69
CA THR A 13 10.87 -3.08 -15.17
C THR A 13 10.41 -3.96 -14.02
N VAL A 14 9.33 -4.71 -14.23
CA VAL A 14 8.83 -5.64 -13.21
C VAL A 14 9.91 -6.66 -12.82
N GLU A 15 10.65 -7.19 -13.79
CA GLU A 15 11.74 -8.14 -13.57
C GLU A 15 12.85 -7.55 -12.69
N GLN A 16 13.35 -6.36 -13.05
CA GLN A 16 14.36 -5.66 -12.26
C GLN A 16 13.91 -5.47 -10.80
N PHE A 17 12.65 -5.07 -10.58
CA PHE A 17 12.11 -4.93 -9.22
C PHE A 17 12.08 -6.26 -8.46
N LEU A 18 11.61 -7.34 -9.10
CA LEU A 18 11.49 -8.66 -8.47
C LEU A 18 12.84 -9.29 -8.13
N GLU A 19 13.89 -8.98 -8.89
CA GLU A 19 15.24 -9.48 -8.65
C GLU A 19 16.02 -8.66 -7.61
N SER A 20 15.74 -7.35 -7.49
CA SER A 20 16.54 -6.43 -6.67
C SER A 20 15.91 -6.07 -5.32
N VAL A 21 14.71 -5.50 -5.32
CA VAL A 21 14.11 -4.89 -4.12
C VAL A 21 13.20 -5.88 -3.40
N ALA A 22 12.39 -6.63 -4.15
CA ALA A 22 11.40 -7.55 -3.58
C ALA A 22 11.99 -8.59 -2.61
N PRO A 23 13.18 -9.19 -2.86
CA PRO A 23 13.75 -10.18 -1.94
C PRO A 23 14.19 -9.59 -0.59
N ASN A 24 14.45 -8.29 -0.54
CA ASN A 24 15.02 -7.61 0.62
C ASN A 24 13.96 -7.03 1.57
N HIS A 25 12.68 -7.11 1.19
CA HIS A 25 11.59 -6.52 1.97
C HIS A 25 10.36 -7.43 2.06
N SER A 26 9.73 -7.48 3.23
CA SER A 26 8.44 -8.16 3.44
C SER A 26 7.23 -7.31 3.05
N PHE A 27 7.43 -6.25 2.25
CA PHE A 27 6.35 -5.40 1.77
C PHE A 27 5.64 -6.08 0.60
N THR A 28 4.32 -5.97 0.61
CA THR A 28 3.43 -6.58 -0.38
C THR A 28 2.84 -5.54 -1.32
N THR A 29 3.18 -4.27 -1.12
CA THR A 29 2.68 -3.12 -1.89
C THR A 29 3.68 -2.00 -1.85
N TYR A 30 3.87 -1.38 -3.00
CA TYR A 30 4.89 -0.38 -3.24
C TYR A 30 4.26 0.79 -4.00
N PRO A 31 4.23 1.99 -3.43
CA PRO A 31 3.98 3.20 -4.18
C PRO A 31 5.12 3.43 -5.18
N ILE A 32 4.78 3.92 -6.36
CA ILE A 32 5.75 4.24 -7.41
C ILE A 32 5.72 5.71 -7.74
N HIS A 33 6.85 6.24 -8.22
CA HIS A 33 7.01 7.66 -8.51
C HIS A 33 7.76 7.90 -9.82
N GLU A 34 7.47 9.05 -10.42
CA GLU A 34 8.21 9.59 -11.55
C GLU A 34 9.56 10.20 -11.08
N PRO A 35 10.45 10.64 -11.99
CA PRO A 35 11.77 11.16 -11.63
C PRO A 35 11.74 12.36 -10.66
N SER A 36 10.65 13.14 -10.67
CA SER A 36 10.46 14.28 -9.75
C SER A 36 10.21 13.86 -8.30
N GLY A 37 9.92 12.58 -8.05
CA GLY A 37 9.48 12.05 -6.76
C GLY A 37 7.96 12.10 -6.56
N LYS A 38 7.20 12.66 -7.51
CA LYS A 38 5.74 12.62 -7.46
C LYS A 38 5.23 11.19 -7.64
N LEU A 39 4.35 10.75 -6.75
CA LEU A 39 3.73 9.44 -6.85
C LEU A 39 2.83 9.35 -8.09
N THR A 40 3.03 8.29 -8.87
CA THR A 40 2.27 8.02 -10.10
C THR A 40 1.31 6.85 -9.93
N GLY A 41 1.57 5.96 -8.97
CA GLY A 41 0.66 4.85 -8.69
C GLY A 41 1.09 3.94 -7.56
N VAL A 42 0.45 2.77 -7.51
CA VAL A 42 0.74 1.71 -6.55
C VAL A 42 0.74 0.35 -7.26
N VAL A 43 1.75 -0.46 -6.99
CA VAL A 43 1.84 -1.86 -7.43
C VAL A 43 1.73 -2.81 -6.24
N ARG A 44 1.15 -3.99 -6.45
CA ARG A 44 1.12 -5.08 -5.45
C ARG A 44 2.02 -6.20 -5.90
N LEU A 45 2.87 -6.69 -4.99
CA LEU A 45 3.81 -7.78 -5.28
C LEU A 45 3.08 -9.02 -5.83
N SER A 46 1.91 -9.34 -5.28
CA SER A 46 1.08 -10.47 -5.72
C SER A 46 0.65 -10.41 -7.18
N ASP A 47 0.47 -9.20 -7.72
CA ASP A 47 0.02 -9.00 -9.10
C ASP A 47 1.21 -9.11 -10.05
N LEU A 48 2.36 -8.56 -9.64
CA LEU A 48 3.61 -8.61 -10.39
C LEU A 48 4.15 -10.04 -10.56
N VAL A 49 4.12 -10.85 -9.49
CA VAL A 49 4.59 -12.25 -9.55
C VAL A 49 3.68 -13.16 -10.37
N ARG A 50 2.48 -12.70 -10.75
CA ARG A 50 1.54 -13.45 -11.61
C ARG A 50 1.70 -13.13 -13.09
N LEU A 51 2.41 -12.07 -13.45
CA LEU A 51 2.66 -11.73 -14.85
C LEU A 51 3.48 -12.83 -15.55
N PRO A 52 3.28 -13.10 -16.85
CA PRO A 52 4.19 -13.96 -17.62
C PRO A 52 5.63 -13.43 -17.58
N ALA A 53 6.63 -14.31 -17.60
CA ALA A 53 8.04 -13.88 -17.53
C ALA A 53 8.43 -12.90 -18.65
N ALA A 54 7.97 -13.14 -19.88
CA ALA A 54 8.21 -12.25 -21.02
C ALA A 54 7.65 -10.83 -20.81
N ASP A 55 6.50 -10.72 -20.13
CA ASP A 55 5.92 -9.42 -19.78
C ASP A 55 6.74 -8.71 -18.70
N ARG A 56 7.33 -9.46 -17.75
CA ARG A 56 8.08 -8.85 -16.65
C ARG A 56 9.36 -8.16 -17.11
N ALA A 57 10.00 -8.72 -18.13
CA ALA A 57 11.23 -8.17 -18.72
C ALA A 57 10.97 -6.87 -19.49
N THR A 58 9.75 -6.64 -19.98
CA THR A 58 9.42 -5.54 -20.91
C THR A 58 8.52 -4.47 -20.32
N LYS A 59 7.60 -4.81 -19.40
CA LYS A 59 6.70 -3.85 -18.76
C LYS A 59 7.40 -3.12 -17.63
N HIS A 60 7.24 -1.81 -17.60
CA HIS A 60 7.62 -0.98 -16.47
C HIS A 60 6.55 -1.05 -15.37
N LEU A 61 6.91 -0.67 -14.15
CA LEU A 61 5.97 -0.65 -13.03
C LEU A 61 4.76 0.26 -13.33
N ILE A 62 4.95 1.39 -14.01
CA ILE A 62 3.86 2.29 -14.41
C ILE A 62 2.80 1.61 -15.30
N ASP A 63 3.21 0.68 -16.15
CA ASP A 63 2.32 0.01 -17.12
C ASP A 63 1.34 -0.96 -16.45
N VAL A 64 1.65 -1.38 -15.22
CA VAL A 64 0.87 -2.37 -14.45
C VAL A 64 0.38 -1.82 -13.11
N ALA A 65 0.67 -0.55 -12.82
CA ALA A 65 0.27 0.11 -11.59
C ALA A 65 -1.20 0.47 -11.60
N ARG A 66 -1.78 0.49 -10.40
CA ARG A 66 -2.99 1.27 -10.16
C ARG A 66 -2.62 2.76 -10.20
N PRO A 67 -3.26 3.59 -11.04
CA PRO A 67 -3.01 5.02 -11.07
C PRO A 67 -3.23 5.66 -9.70
N ILE A 68 -2.39 6.64 -9.33
CA ILE A 68 -2.48 7.28 -8.00
C ILE A 68 -3.85 7.91 -7.73
N ALA A 69 -4.55 8.37 -8.77
CA ALA A 69 -5.88 8.95 -8.68
C ALA A 69 -6.96 7.94 -8.21
N ASP A 70 -6.72 6.64 -8.42
CA ASP A 70 -7.64 5.56 -8.05
C ASP A 70 -7.26 4.88 -6.74
N VAL A 71 -6.20 5.36 -6.07
CA VAL A 71 -5.71 4.80 -4.81
C VAL A 71 -6.37 5.54 -3.65
N PRO A 72 -7.03 4.82 -2.71
CA PRO A 72 -7.61 5.47 -1.55
C PRO A 72 -6.53 6.10 -0.67
N VAL A 73 -6.82 7.32 -0.19
CA VAL A 73 -5.93 8.07 0.70
C VAL A 73 -6.62 8.48 2.00
N THR A 74 -5.79 8.71 3.02
CA THR A 74 -6.18 9.22 4.34
C THR A 74 -5.06 10.08 4.91
N ASN A 75 -5.31 10.66 6.09
CA ASN A 75 -4.31 11.38 6.88
C ASN A 75 -4.24 10.81 8.31
N PRO A 76 -3.14 11.01 9.05
CA PRO A 76 -2.97 10.43 10.38
C PRO A 76 -3.99 10.85 11.43
N ARG A 77 -4.76 11.93 11.19
CA ARG A 77 -5.74 12.50 12.13
C ARG A 77 -7.17 12.07 11.82
N GLU A 78 -7.41 11.38 10.70
CA GLU A 78 -8.73 10.85 10.37
C GLU A 78 -9.07 9.67 11.28
N ASP A 79 -10.28 9.69 11.86
CA ASP A 79 -10.74 8.59 12.68
C ASP A 79 -10.96 7.33 11.83
N LEU A 80 -10.56 6.17 12.38
CA LEU A 80 -10.63 4.90 11.67
C LEU A 80 -12.08 4.51 11.29
N SER A 81 -13.08 4.85 12.12
CA SER A 81 -14.49 4.56 11.80
C SER A 81 -15.00 5.43 10.65
N ALA A 82 -14.63 6.71 10.64
CA ALA A 82 -14.94 7.61 9.53
C ALA A 82 -14.26 7.15 8.24
N LEU A 83 -12.99 6.72 8.33
CA LEU A 83 -12.25 6.13 7.22
C LEU A 83 -12.96 4.90 6.64
N ILE A 84 -13.41 3.99 7.50
CA ILE A 84 -14.14 2.78 7.09
C ILE A 84 -15.45 3.14 6.39
N GLN A 85 -16.23 4.07 6.94
CA GLN A 85 -17.50 4.49 6.35
C GLN A 85 -17.31 5.16 4.98
N ARG A 86 -16.27 5.99 4.84
CA ARG A 86 -15.99 6.74 3.61
C ARG A 86 -15.48 5.87 2.47
N ILE A 87 -14.57 4.93 2.76
CA ILE A 87 -13.90 4.14 1.73
C ILE A 87 -14.61 2.79 1.50
N GLY A 88 -15.31 2.26 2.51
CA GLY A 88 -16.08 1.02 2.41
C GLY A 88 -15.23 -0.15 1.90
N ALA A 89 -15.70 -0.80 0.82
CA ALA A 89 -14.98 -1.90 0.17
C ALA A 89 -13.59 -1.52 -0.38
N GLY A 90 -13.30 -0.23 -0.58
CA GLY A 90 -11.96 0.22 -0.96
C GLY A 90 -10.91 0.02 0.14
N LEU A 91 -11.31 -0.28 1.39
CA LEU A 91 -10.38 -0.70 2.44
C LEU A 91 -9.71 -2.05 2.21
N GLU A 92 -10.30 -2.91 1.37
CA GLU A 92 -9.64 -4.13 0.89
C GLU A 92 -8.39 -3.78 0.06
N GLN A 93 -8.36 -2.57 -0.49
CA GLN A 93 -7.17 -1.96 -1.05
C GLN A 93 -6.38 -1.28 0.06
N ARG A 94 -5.07 -1.22 -0.10
CA ARG A 94 -4.23 -0.50 0.85
C ARG A 94 -4.43 0.99 0.69
N VAL A 95 -4.59 1.67 1.82
CA VAL A 95 -4.81 3.11 1.88
C VAL A 95 -3.47 3.79 2.13
N LEU A 96 -3.13 4.77 1.31
CA LEU A 96 -1.94 5.60 1.52
C LEU A 96 -2.25 6.69 2.56
N VAL A 97 -1.32 6.89 3.49
CA VAL A 97 -1.43 7.90 4.54
C VAL A 97 -0.53 9.07 4.19
N PHE A 98 -1.12 10.24 3.99
CA PHE A 98 -0.39 11.48 3.74
C PHE A 98 -0.49 12.43 4.92
N ASP A 99 0.60 13.10 5.26
CA ASP A 99 0.62 14.23 6.19
C ASP A 99 1.33 15.41 5.52
N ASN A 100 0.65 16.55 5.41
CA ASN A 100 1.16 17.75 4.73
C ASN A 100 1.75 17.47 3.33
N GLY A 101 1.11 16.59 2.55
CA GLY A 101 1.54 16.21 1.21
C GLY A 101 2.66 15.16 1.14
N ALA A 102 3.27 14.79 2.28
CA ALA A 102 4.26 13.73 2.35
C ALA A 102 3.61 12.37 2.63
N LEU A 103 4.05 11.33 1.92
CA LEU A 103 3.64 9.96 2.19
C LEU A 103 4.32 9.46 3.46
N VAL A 104 3.53 9.23 4.52
CA VAL A 104 4.06 8.86 5.85
C VAL A 104 3.76 7.40 6.23
N GLY A 105 2.86 6.74 5.51
CA GLY A 105 2.49 5.37 5.83
C GLY A 105 1.55 4.71 4.84
N ILE A 106 1.31 3.43 5.09
CA ILE A 106 0.28 2.63 4.42
C ILE A 106 -0.54 1.90 5.49
N VAL A 107 -1.85 1.90 5.33
CA VAL A 107 -2.80 1.08 6.10
C VAL A 107 -3.25 -0.08 5.22
N SER A 108 -3.08 -1.30 5.71
CA SER A 108 -3.56 -2.52 5.06
C SER A 108 -4.85 -3.05 5.71
N PRO A 109 -5.62 -3.90 5.01
CA PRO A 109 -6.77 -4.58 5.61
C PRO A 109 -6.41 -5.31 6.91
N ALA A 110 -5.22 -5.94 6.94
CA ALA A 110 -4.70 -6.64 8.11
C ALA A 110 -4.42 -5.71 9.30
N ASP A 111 -3.99 -4.46 9.05
CA ASP A 111 -3.84 -3.46 10.12
C ASP A 111 -5.19 -3.13 10.75
N VAL A 112 -6.22 -2.91 9.91
CA VAL A 112 -7.58 -2.59 10.37
C VAL A 112 -8.16 -3.76 11.17
N ALA A 113 -8.10 -4.97 10.63
CA ALA A 113 -8.56 -6.19 11.30
C ALA A 113 -7.89 -6.37 12.67
N ARG A 114 -6.56 -6.20 12.74
CA ARG A 114 -5.80 -6.30 13.99
C ARG A 114 -6.29 -5.32 15.06
N VAL A 115 -6.56 -4.07 14.69
CA VAL A 115 -7.08 -3.05 15.63
C VAL A 115 -8.48 -3.41 16.12
N LEU A 116 -9.35 -3.89 15.23
CA LEU A 116 -10.70 -4.31 15.60
C LEU A 116 -10.69 -5.51 16.57
N THR A 117 -9.84 -6.51 16.32
CA THR A 117 -9.65 -7.65 17.23
C THR A 117 -9.14 -7.21 18.61
N LEU A 118 -8.15 -6.32 18.65
CA LEU A 118 -7.61 -5.80 19.92
C LEU A 118 -8.69 -5.06 20.73
N ARG A 119 -9.49 -4.23 20.07
CA ARG A 119 -10.62 -3.53 20.73
C ARG A 119 -11.63 -4.52 21.33
N GLN A 120 -12.01 -5.56 20.58
CA GLN A 120 -12.92 -6.59 21.06
C GLN A 120 -12.38 -7.32 22.30
N SER A 121 -11.09 -7.67 22.31
CA SER A 121 -10.45 -8.33 23.46
C SER A 121 -10.38 -7.44 24.71
N LEU A 122 -10.24 -6.12 24.55
CA LEU A 122 -10.20 -5.17 25.67
C LEU A 122 -11.58 -4.93 26.29
N THR A 123 -12.64 -4.94 25.50
CA THR A 123 -14.03 -4.90 26.00
C THR A 123 -14.50 -6.21 26.64
N ALA A 124 -13.80 -7.33 26.39
CA ALA A 124 -14.15 -8.65 26.92
C ALA A 124 -13.45 -9.00 28.25
N ALA A 125 -12.64 -8.11 28.82
CA ALA A 125 -12.03 -8.31 30.14
C ALA A 125 -13.10 -8.20 31.24
N PRO A 126 -13.31 -9.22 32.10
CA PRO A 126 -14.30 -9.15 33.17
C PRO A 126 -13.86 -8.17 34.27
N LYS A 127 -14.82 -7.43 34.82
CA LYS A 127 -14.70 -6.81 36.15
C LYS A 127 -14.34 -7.91 37.16
N ALA A 128 -13.17 -7.79 37.79
CA ALA A 128 -12.87 -8.42 39.06
C ALA A 128 -13.37 -7.53 40.20
#